data_AF-A0A818QWM5-F1
#
_entry.id   AF-A0A818QWM5-F1
#
_cell.length_a   1.000
_cell.length_b   1.000
_cell.length_c   1.000
_cell.angle_alpha   90.00
_cell.angle_beta   90.00
_cell.angle_gamma   90.00
#
_symmetry.space_group_name_H-M   'P 1'
#
loop_
_entity.id
_entity.type
_entity.pdbx_description
1 polymer ?
#
loop_
_entity_poly.entity_id
_entity_poly.type
_entity_poly.pdbx_seq_one_letter_code
_entity_poly.pdbx_strand_id
1 'polypeptide(L)'
;MSCLYSNCDMREDALRYELKALELNRQILSSDHINIANRLRNIGLDYEEMNNLSEALRYFSESLSIYQANYGPEHEMVKRGEADIAILKEKQFSLSYHKEENNSSNKASPTVVSSRACIIL
;
A
#
# COMPACT_ATOMS: atom_id res chain seq x y z
N MET A 1 -21.73 9.10 -12.18
CA MET A 1 -20.82 9.45 -11.06
C MET A 1 -21.10 8.69 -9.76
N SER A 2 -22.14 7.84 -9.67
CA SER A 2 -22.63 7.35 -8.36
C SER A 2 -22.23 5.93 -7.94
N CYS A 3 -21.55 5.13 -8.78
CA CYS A 3 -21.16 3.76 -8.39
C CYS A 3 -19.77 3.69 -7.72
N LEU A 4 -18.85 4.58 -8.10
CA LEU A 4 -17.50 4.63 -7.52
C LEU A 4 -17.49 5.07 -6.05
N TYR A 5 -18.36 6.02 -5.67
CA TYR A 5 -18.45 6.49 -4.28
C TYR A 5 -18.93 5.40 -3.32
N SER A 6 -19.94 4.62 -3.70
CA SER A 6 -20.45 3.53 -2.85
C SER A 6 -19.43 2.42 -2.61
N ASN A 7 -18.59 2.09 -3.59
CA ASN A 7 -17.58 1.05 -3.42
C ASN A 7 -16.37 1.51 -2.58
N CYS A 8 -15.96 2.78 -2.69
CA CYS A 8 -14.88 3.32 -1.85
C CYS A 8 -15.31 3.45 -0.39
N ASP A 9 -16.53 3.95 -0.14
CA ASP A 9 -17.07 4.14 1.21
C ASP A 9 -17.22 2.80 1.96
N MET A 10 -17.74 1.76 1.27
CA MET A 10 -17.84 0.41 1.84
C MET A 10 -16.48 -0.23 2.12
N ARG A 11 -15.44 0.08 1.32
CA ARG A 11 -14.08 -0.44 1.53
C ARG A 11 -13.41 0.19 2.75
N GLU A 12 -13.57 1.50 2.94
CA GLU A 12 -13.03 2.18 4.11
C GLU A 12 -13.70 1.69 5.40
N ASP A 13 -15.02 1.48 5.37
CA ASP A 13 -15.76 0.88 6.49
C ASP A 13 -15.29 -0.55 6.78
N ALA A 14 -15.15 -1.40 5.76
CA ALA A 14 -14.66 -2.77 5.92
C ALA A 14 -13.27 -2.82 6.57
N LEU A 15 -12.35 -1.98 6.10
CA LEU A 15 -11.01 -1.85 6.67
C LEU A 15 -11.06 -1.41 8.15
N ARG A 16 -11.95 -0.48 8.48
CA ARG A 16 -12.14 -0.01 9.85
C ARG A 16 -12.65 -1.10 10.79
N TYR A 17 -13.56 -1.96 10.32
CA TYR A 17 -14.04 -3.11 11.09
C TYR A 17 -12.94 -4.15 11.29
N GLU A 18 -12.15 -4.44 10.24
CA GLU A 18 -11.02 -5.37 10.34
C GLU A 18 -9.94 -4.89 11.31
N LEU A 19 -9.60 -3.60 11.32
CA LEU A 19 -8.65 -3.03 12.28
C LEU A 19 -9.14 -3.12 13.72
N LYS A 20 -10.43 -2.85 13.98
CA LYS A 20 -11.02 -3.03 15.31
C LYS A 20 -11.04 -4.51 15.73
N ALA A 21 -11.35 -5.41 14.81
CA ALA A 21 -11.31 -6.85 15.09
C ALA A 21 -9.88 -7.32 15.41
N LEU A 22 -8.86 -6.78 14.73
CA LEU A 22 -7.46 -7.04 15.01
C LEU A 22 -7.08 -6.60 16.43
N GLU A 23 -7.46 -5.38 16.82
CA GLU A 23 -7.20 -4.83 18.16
C GLU A 23 -7.78 -5.71 19.27
N LEU A 24 -9.05 -6.12 19.10
CA LEU A 24 -9.74 -7.00 20.04
C LEU A 24 -9.13 -8.40 20.08
N ASN A 25 -8.80 -8.98 18.92
CA ASN A 25 -8.17 -10.29 18.84
C ASN A 25 -6.78 -10.32 19.49
N ARG A 26 -6.01 -9.23 19.39
CA ARG A 26 -4.72 -9.09 20.09
C ARG A 26 -4.86 -9.08 21.61
N GLN A 27 -5.97 -8.56 22.13
CA GLN A 27 -6.23 -8.52 23.58
C GLN A 27 -6.81 -9.83 24.12
N ILE A 28 -7.58 -10.56 23.31
CA ILE A 28 -8.39 -11.70 23.77
C ILE A 28 -7.73 -13.05 23.46
N LEU A 29 -7.02 -13.20 22.33
CA LEU A 29 -6.56 -14.51 21.85
C LEU A 29 -5.04 -14.62 21.82
N SER A 30 -4.46 -15.10 22.92
CA SER A 30 -3.10 -15.66 22.98
C SER A 30 -2.95 -17.01 22.25
N SER A 31 -3.98 -17.50 21.56
CA SER A 31 -4.04 -18.88 21.04
C SER A 31 -4.47 -19.01 19.58
N ASP A 32 -4.79 -17.91 18.89
CA ASP A 32 -5.35 -17.96 17.53
C ASP A 32 -4.56 -17.08 16.55
N HIS A 33 -3.24 -17.15 16.69
CA HIS A 33 -2.26 -16.37 15.95
C HIS A 33 -2.41 -16.52 14.43
N ILE A 34 -2.84 -17.68 13.95
CA ILE A 34 -3.04 -17.95 12.52
C ILE A 34 -4.23 -17.15 11.96
N ASN A 35 -5.32 -17.04 12.71
CA ASN A 35 -6.47 -16.23 12.31
C ASN A 35 -6.11 -14.73 12.26
N ILE A 36 -5.27 -14.27 13.18
CA ILE A 36 -4.72 -12.91 13.14
C ILE A 36 -3.85 -12.70 11.89
N ALA A 37 -2.99 -13.66 11.54
CA ALA A 37 -2.17 -13.60 10.33
C ALA A 37 -3.01 -13.54 9.04
N ASN A 38 -4.09 -14.33 8.96
CA ASN A 38 -5.03 -14.29 7.84
C ASN A 38 -5.69 -12.91 7.70
N ARG A 39 -6.13 -12.32 8.82
CA ARG A 39 -6.72 -10.97 8.82
C ARG A 39 -5.72 -9.89 8.39
N LEU A 40 -4.49 -9.93 8.91
CA LEU A 40 -3.43 -9.01 8.52
C LEU A 40 -3.12 -9.09 7.03
N ARG A 41 -3.09 -10.30 6.47
CA ARG A 41 -2.91 -10.52 5.03
C ARG A 41 -4.03 -9.89 4.21
N ASN A 42 -5.30 -10.04 4.64
CA ASN A 42 -6.44 -9.42 3.95
C ASN A 42 -6.38 -7.89 4.00
N ILE A 43 -6.05 -7.32 5.16
CA ILE A 43 -5.81 -5.88 5.31
C ILE A 43 -4.71 -5.41 4.33
N GLY A 44 -3.63 -6.18 4.20
CA GLY A 44 -2.57 -5.90 3.23
C GLY A 44 -3.06 -5.85 1.78
N LEU A 45 -3.93 -6.79 1.39
CA LEU A 45 -4.55 -6.81 0.06
C LEU A 45 -5.47 -5.59 -0.17
N ASP A 46 -6.27 -5.21 0.82
CA ASP A 46 -7.13 -4.02 0.73
C ASP A 46 -6.28 -2.76 0.51
N TYR A 47 -5.16 -2.62 1.21
CA TYR A 47 -4.23 -1.50 1.00
C TYR A 47 -3.54 -1.55 -0.37
N GLU A 48 -3.24 -2.74 -0.89
CA GLU A 48 -2.72 -2.87 -2.25
C GLU A 48 -3.73 -2.38 -3.29
N GLU A 49 -5.01 -2.73 -3.13
CA GLU A 49 -6.09 -2.28 -4.01
C GLU A 49 -6.35 -0.77 -3.90
N MET A 50 -6.10 -0.17 -2.72
CA MET A 50 -6.08 1.28 -2.52
C MET A 50 -4.81 1.95 -3.06
N ASN A 51 -3.90 1.17 -3.68
CA ASN A 51 -2.62 1.61 -4.21
C ASN A 51 -1.67 2.20 -3.14
N ASN A 52 -1.92 1.88 -1.87
CA ASN A 52 -1.08 2.26 -0.73
C ASN A 52 -0.10 1.14 -0.39
N LEU A 53 0.94 1.04 -1.21
CA LEU A 53 1.93 -0.04 -1.13
C LEU A 53 2.72 -0.05 0.18
N SER A 54 2.94 1.11 0.79
CA SER A 54 3.69 1.24 2.04
C SER A 54 2.98 0.55 3.21
N GLU A 55 1.68 0.79 3.37
CA GLU A 55 0.89 0.13 4.41
C GLU A 55 0.69 -1.36 4.08
N ALA A 56 0.43 -1.70 2.81
CA ALA A 56 0.32 -3.09 2.37
C ALA A 56 1.55 -3.91 2.79
N LEU A 57 2.76 -3.42 2.49
CA LEU A 57 4.02 -4.08 2.87
C LEU A 57 4.17 -4.29 4.38
N ARG A 58 3.74 -3.31 5.18
CA ARG A 58 3.78 -3.40 6.64
C ARG A 58 2.90 -4.54 7.14
N TYR A 59 1.65 -4.62 6.67
CA TYR A 59 0.71 -5.67 7.07
C TYR A 59 1.09 -7.06 6.56
N PHE A 60 1.58 -7.17 5.33
CA PHE A 60 2.09 -8.45 4.81
C PHE A 60 3.29 -8.95 5.63
N SER A 61 4.23 -8.07 5.98
CA SER A 61 5.41 -8.42 6.80
C SER A 61 5.00 -8.89 8.20
N GLU A 62 4.00 -8.25 8.80
CA GLU A 62 3.46 -8.64 10.10
C GLU A 62 2.75 -10.00 10.04
N SER A 63 1.95 -10.25 8.98
CA SER A 63 1.32 -11.56 8.76
C SER A 63 2.35 -12.68 8.58
N LEU A 64 3.43 -12.40 7.83
CA LEU A 64 4.50 -13.34 7.54
C LEU A 64 5.24 -13.75 8.81
N SER A 65 5.55 -12.78 9.67
CA SER A 65 6.21 -13.04 10.96
C SER A 65 5.42 -14.03 11.80
N ILE A 66 4.09 -13.92 11.79
CA ILE A 66 3.20 -14.84 12.52
C ILE A 66 3.13 -16.20 11.83
N TYR A 67 3.03 -16.28 10.50
CA TYR A 67 3.06 -17.55 9.78
C TYR A 67 4.37 -18.30 10.00
N GLN A 68 5.51 -17.61 9.97
CA GLN A 68 6.82 -18.21 10.24
C GLN A 68 6.90 -18.76 11.66
N ALA A 69 6.39 -18.02 12.65
CA ALA A 69 6.38 -18.46 14.04
C ALA A 69 5.49 -19.71 14.29
N ASN A 70 4.40 -19.89 13.53
CA ASN A 70 3.43 -20.97 13.76
C ASN A 70 3.66 -22.21 12.88
N TYR A 71 3.95 -22.01 11.58
CA TYR A 71 4.04 -23.11 10.62
C TYR A 71 5.48 -23.47 10.22
N GLY A 72 6.45 -22.59 10.49
CA GLY A 72 7.82 -22.73 10.03
C GLY A 72 8.04 -22.29 8.57
N PRO A 73 9.31 -22.17 8.13
CA PRO A 73 9.68 -21.52 6.87
C PRO A 73 9.27 -22.29 5.60
N GLU A 74 9.04 -23.60 5.69
CA GLU A 74 8.69 -24.44 4.53
C GLU A 74 7.21 -24.36 4.14
N HIS A 75 6.36 -23.81 5.01
CA HIS A 75 4.92 -23.81 4.82
C HIS A 75 4.48 -22.92 3.65
N GLU A 76 3.50 -23.37 2.87
CA GLU A 76 3.05 -22.69 1.66
C GLU A 76 2.60 -21.24 1.93
N MET A 77 1.98 -20.98 3.09
CA MET A 77 1.55 -19.63 3.47
C MET A 77 2.73 -18.67 3.69
N VAL A 78 3.88 -19.15 4.18
CA VAL A 78 5.10 -18.35 4.34
C VAL A 78 5.66 -17.99 2.97
N LYS A 79 5.81 -18.99 2.09
CA LYS A 79 6.28 -18.81 0.71
C LYS A 79 5.39 -17.82 -0.08
N ARG A 80 4.07 -17.91 0.13
CA ARG A 80 3.11 -16.99 -0.47
C ARG A 80 3.27 -15.56 0.05
N GLY A 81 3.36 -15.38 1.37
CA GLY A 81 3.57 -14.05 1.96
C GLY A 81 4.88 -13.39 1.52
N GLU A 82 5.95 -14.18 1.36
CA GLU A 82 7.23 -13.69 0.80
C GLU A 82 7.10 -13.25 -0.66
N ALA A 83 6.37 -14.02 -1.48
CA ALA A 83 6.09 -13.66 -2.86
C ALA A 83 5.25 -12.37 -2.97
N ASP A 84 4.20 -12.24 -2.14
CA ASP A 84 3.34 -11.05 -2.11
C ASP A 84 4.19 -9.78 -1.79
N ILE A 85 5.09 -9.86 -0.81
CA ILE A 85 6.01 -8.77 -0.44
C ILE A 85 7.00 -8.44 -1.58
N ALA A 86 7.53 -9.44 -2.28
CA ALA A 86 8.47 -9.24 -3.38
C ALA A 86 7.81 -8.46 -4.53
N ILE A 87 6.60 -8.87 -4.93
CA ILE A 87 5.83 -8.22 -6.00
C ILE A 87 5.52 -6.77 -5.64
N LEU A 88 5.11 -6.51 -4.38
CA LEU A 88 4.82 -5.15 -3.91
C LEU A 88 6.05 -4.24 -3.95
N LYS A 89 7.23 -4.75 -3.61
CA LYS A 89 8.49 -3.98 -3.69
C LYS A 89 8.84 -3.63 -5.13
N GLU A 90 8.68 -4.56 -6.06
CA GLU A 90 8.89 -4.29 -7.49
C GLU A 90 7.90 -3.23 -8.02
N LYS A 91 6.64 -3.33 -7.60
CA LYS A 91 5.59 -2.34 -7.93
C LYS A 91 5.93 -0.95 -7.36
N GLN A 92 6.47 -0.89 -6.15
CA GLN A 92 6.91 0.37 -5.53
C GLN A 92 8.10 0.99 -6.27
N PHE A 93 9.04 0.16 -6.71
CA PHE A 93 10.20 0.58 -7.49
C PHE A 93 9.77 1.12 -8.87
N SER A 94 8.93 0.39 -9.62
CA SER A 94 8.46 0.88 -10.93
C SER A 94 7.73 2.23 -10.83
N LEU A 95 6.94 2.45 -9.77
CA LEU A 95 6.28 3.74 -9.50
C LEU A 95 7.26 4.88 -9.21
N SER A 96 8.41 4.61 -8.57
CA SER A 96 9.42 5.65 -8.33
C SER A 96 10.13 6.06 -9.62
N TYR A 97 10.42 5.11 -10.52
CA TYR A 97 11.07 5.39 -11.80
C TYR A 97 10.20 6.26 -12.72
N HIS A 98 8.90 5.97 -12.83
CA HIS A 98 8.00 6.79 -13.65
C HIS A 98 7.76 8.20 -13.10
N LYS A 99 7.93 8.43 -11.79
CA LYS A 99 7.85 9.79 -11.21
C LYS A 99 9.04 10.66 -11.58
N GLU A 100 10.22 10.09 -11.77
CA GLU A 100 11.44 10.85 -12.11
C GLU A 100 11.43 11.35 -13.56
N GLU A 101 10.96 10.58 -14.53
CA GLU A 101 10.82 11.02 -15.93
C GLU A 101 9.80 12.16 -16.12
N ASN A 102 8.70 12.13 -15.37
CA ASN A 102 7.69 13.17 -15.41
C ASN A 102 8.14 14.48 -14.73
N ASN A 103 9.07 14.42 -13.77
CA ASN A 103 9.65 15.60 -13.13
C ASN A 103 10.75 16.24 -14.00
N SER A 104 11.45 15.46 -14.81
CA SER A 104 12.46 16.00 -15.74
C SER A 104 11.84 16.67 -16.99
N SER A 105 10.61 16.31 -17.35
CA SER A 105 9.87 16.90 -18.49
C SER A 105 9.13 18.21 -18.13
N ASN A 106 8.84 18.44 -16.85
CA ASN A 106 8.20 19.68 -16.35
C ASN A 106 9.18 20.83 -16.03
N LYS A 107 10.46 20.70 -16.38
CA LYS A 107 11.46 21.78 -16.30
C LYS A 107 11.64 22.57 -17.60
N ALA A 108 10.83 22.33 -18.63
CA ALA A 108 10.90 23.06 -19.90
C ALA A 108 9.60 23.83 -20.20
N SER A 109 9.30 24.86 -19.41
CA SER A 109 8.56 26.01 -19.93
C SER A 109 8.85 27.27 -19.11
N PRO A 110 9.80 28.12 -19.56
CA PRO A 110 9.78 29.52 -19.20
C PRO A 110 8.86 30.25 -20.18
N THR A 111 7.56 30.27 -19.91
CA THR A 111 6.66 31.37 -20.32
C THR A 111 6.64 32.29 -19.11
N VAL A 112 6.94 33.58 -19.11
CA VAL A 112 6.63 34.75 -19.97
C VAL A 112 7.69 35.81 -19.54
N VAL A 113 8.28 36.68 -20.36
CA VAL A 113 7.77 38.04 -20.63
C VAL A 113 8.37 38.55 -21.95
N SER A 114 7.62 38.33 -23.03
CA SER A 114 7.57 39.29 -24.13
C SER A 114 6.65 40.42 -23.70
N SER A 115 7.19 41.57 -23.29
CA SER A 115 6.48 42.84 -23.27
C SER A 115 7.41 44.03 -23.01
N ARG A 116 7.70 44.70 -24.13
CA ARG A 116 7.68 46.15 -24.34
C ARG A 116 8.81 47.02 -23.75
N ALA A 117 9.48 47.63 -24.73
CA ALA A 117 9.67 49.07 -24.89
C ALA A 117 11.00 49.67 -24.38
N CYS A 118 11.64 50.34 -25.35
CA CYS A 118 12.40 51.60 -25.29
C CYS A 118 13.05 52.00 -23.96
N ILE A 119 14.34 52.37 -24.00
CA ILE A 119 14.82 53.76 -23.80
C ILE A 119 16.37 53.78 -23.77
N ILE A 120 16.95 54.43 -24.79
CA ILE A 120 18.02 55.45 -24.77
C ILE A 120 19.28 55.22 -23.89
N LEU A 121 20.43 54.96 -24.53
CA LEU A 121 21.59 55.88 -24.67
C LEU A 121 22.63 55.28 -25.62
#